data_AF-A0A8I1FYD3-F1
#
_entry.id   AF-A0A8I1FYD3-F1
#
_cell.length_a   1.000
_cell.length_b   1.000
_cell.length_c   1.000
_cell.angle_alpha   90.00
_cell.angle_beta   90.00
_cell.angle_gamma   90.00
#
_symmetry.space_group_name_H-M   'P 1'
#
loop_
_entity.id
_entity.type
_entity.pdbx_description
1 polymer ?
#
loop_
_entity_poly.entity_id
_entity_poly.type
_entity_poly.pdbx_seq_one_letter_code
_entity_poly.pdbx_strand_id
1 'polypeptide(L)'
;MTIGISSKTLSDYDANLAFNTATAFLRKSDLANYLIDQLEQQHVKLSIEVSADPALANKDVSNNGAIVWNLHSSVSPSPNLADVAALLDRIPAQQKPYITSQWWLMHLLALACQQLNSQLNFRDADATWPWLDEKVLSAGDIENVVARELSDLPLPDEQNWDRLLNRN
;
A
#
# COMPACT_ATOMS: atom_id res chain seq x y z
N MET A 1 -16.80 5.04 0.05
CA MET A 1 -15.86 5.71 -0.87
C MET A 1 -16.00 5.11 -2.26
N THR A 2 -15.67 5.87 -3.31
CA THR A 2 -15.25 5.30 -4.60
C THR A 2 -13.75 5.53 -4.69
N ILE A 3 -12.94 4.48 -4.48
CA ILE A 3 -11.52 4.55 -4.85
C ILE A 3 -11.50 4.60 -6.37
N GLY A 4 -11.11 5.75 -6.92
CA GLY A 4 -11.03 5.94 -8.35
C GLY A 4 -9.69 5.42 -8.85
N ILE A 5 -9.66 4.23 -9.44
CA ILE A 5 -8.45 3.68 -10.05
C ILE A 5 -8.38 4.17 -11.49
N SER A 6 -7.27 4.81 -11.85
CA SER A 6 -7.01 5.24 -13.23
C SER A 6 -5.59 4.87 -13.63
N SER A 7 -5.32 4.83 -14.93
CA SER A 7 -3.97 4.68 -15.45
C SER A 7 -3.82 5.44 -16.76
N LYS A 8 -2.61 5.95 -17.01
CA LYS A 8 -2.22 6.48 -18.32
C LYS A 8 -1.40 5.49 -19.16
N THR A 9 -0.94 4.41 -18.52
CA THR A 9 0.01 3.45 -19.11
C THR A 9 -0.55 2.03 -19.19
N LEU A 10 -1.62 1.74 -18.46
CA LEU A 10 -2.30 0.45 -18.43
C LEU A 10 -3.77 0.62 -18.87
N SER A 11 -4.39 -0.48 -19.27
CA SER A 11 -5.84 -0.53 -19.42
C SER A 11 -6.53 -0.38 -18.06
N ASP A 12 -7.77 0.12 -18.03
CA ASP A 12 -8.55 0.22 -16.78
C ASP A 12 -8.67 -1.15 -16.09
N TYR A 13 -8.84 -2.22 -16.88
CA TYR A 13 -8.89 -3.58 -16.35
C TYR A 13 -7.59 -3.98 -15.66
N ASP A 14 -6.44 -3.80 -16.31
CA ASP A 14 -5.14 -4.18 -15.75
C ASP A 14 -4.76 -3.30 -14.55
N ALA A 15 -5.12 -2.02 -14.55
CA ALA A 15 -4.94 -1.12 -13.40
C ALA A 15 -5.77 -1.55 -12.18
N ASN A 16 -7.04 -1.93 -12.40
CA ASN A 16 -7.91 -2.46 -11.33
C ASN A 16 -7.41 -3.82 -10.84
N LEU A 17 -6.98 -4.71 -11.75
CA LEU A 17 -6.39 -6.00 -11.38
C LEU A 17 -5.13 -5.79 -10.52
N ALA A 18 -4.27 -4.86 -10.91
CA ALA A 18 -3.06 -4.52 -10.16
C ALA A 18 -3.41 -4.10 -8.73
N PHE A 19 -4.30 -3.13 -8.59
CA PHE A 19 -4.72 -2.61 -7.28
C PHE A 19 -5.39 -3.67 -6.42
N ASN A 20 -6.32 -4.46 -6.98
CA ASN A 20 -7.03 -5.50 -6.23
C ASN A 20 -6.08 -6.61 -5.76
N THR A 21 -5.10 -6.98 -6.58
CA THR A 21 -4.09 -7.98 -6.24
C THR A 21 -3.22 -7.51 -5.06
N ALA A 22 -2.68 -6.28 -5.15
CA ALA A 22 -1.85 -5.73 -4.10
C ALA A 22 -2.63 -5.52 -2.80
N THR A 23 -3.85 -4.97 -2.87
CA THR A 23 -4.68 -4.79 -1.68
C THR A 23 -5.12 -6.11 -1.06
N ALA A 24 -5.38 -7.16 -1.85
CA ALA A 24 -5.69 -8.49 -1.31
C ALA A 24 -4.54 -9.08 -0.49
N PHE A 25 -3.28 -8.87 -0.89
CA PHE A 25 -2.14 -9.25 -0.07
C PHE A 25 -2.03 -8.40 1.20
N LEU A 26 -2.12 -7.07 1.08
CA LEU A 26 -2.01 -6.16 2.22
C LEU A 26 -3.11 -6.42 3.26
N ARG A 27 -4.34 -6.67 2.81
CA ARG A 27 -5.50 -7.01 3.66
C ARG A 27 -5.35 -8.32 4.44
N LYS A 28 -4.27 -9.09 4.25
CA LYS A 28 -3.93 -10.20 5.15
C LYS A 28 -3.39 -9.72 6.51
N SER A 29 -2.90 -8.49 6.60
CA SER A 29 -2.64 -7.81 7.87
C SER A 29 -3.93 -7.25 8.40
N ASP A 30 -4.22 -7.54 9.67
CA ASP A 30 -5.42 -7.06 10.35
C ASP A 30 -5.43 -5.52 10.38
N LEU A 31 -4.27 -4.90 10.62
CA LEU A 31 -4.14 -3.43 10.62
C LEU A 31 -4.36 -2.84 9.22
N ALA A 32 -3.69 -3.38 8.21
CA ALA A 32 -3.85 -2.90 6.84
C ALA A 32 -5.29 -3.08 6.36
N ASN A 33 -5.95 -4.20 6.70
CA ASN A 33 -7.34 -4.42 6.37
C ASN A 33 -8.25 -3.36 7.00
N TYR A 34 -8.08 -3.10 8.30
CA TYR A 34 -8.82 -2.06 9.01
C TYR A 34 -8.59 -0.67 8.40
N LEU A 35 -7.35 -0.29 8.12
CA LEU A 35 -7.03 1.04 7.57
C LEU A 35 -7.57 1.23 6.15
N ILE A 36 -7.49 0.20 5.29
CA ILE A 36 -8.07 0.25 3.95
C ILE A 36 -9.59 0.37 4.05
N ASP A 37 -10.25 -0.36 4.96
CA ASP A 37 -11.69 -0.22 5.20
C ASP A 37 -12.04 1.19 5.71
N GLN A 38 -11.23 1.76 6.59
CA GLN A 38 -11.44 3.13 7.08
C GLN A 38 -11.31 4.15 5.95
N LEU A 39 -10.31 4.03 5.08
CA LEU A 39 -10.18 4.85 3.87
C LEU A 39 -11.43 4.67 2.98
N GLU A 40 -11.83 3.43 2.71
CA GLU A 40 -13.01 3.11 1.90
C GLU A 40 -14.33 3.58 2.51
N GLN A 41 -14.40 3.79 3.83
CA GLN A 41 -15.59 4.31 4.49
C GLN A 41 -15.68 5.84 4.44
N GLN A 42 -14.60 6.55 4.13
CA GLN A 42 -14.63 8.01 4.06
C GLN A 42 -15.43 8.53 2.87
N HIS A 43 -16.04 9.70 3.07
CA HIS A 43 -16.69 10.50 2.01
C HIS A 43 -15.69 11.27 1.13
N VAL A 44 -14.39 11.16 1.40
CA VAL A 44 -13.31 11.76 0.61
C VAL A 44 -13.04 10.88 -0.61
N LYS A 45 -12.75 11.45 -1.78
CA LYS A 45 -12.37 10.69 -2.97
C LYS A 45 -10.86 10.45 -2.97
N LEU A 46 -10.43 9.20 -2.79
CA LEU A 46 -9.05 8.78 -3.03
C LEU A 46 -8.93 8.29 -4.47
N SER A 47 -8.11 8.95 -5.28
CA SER A 47 -7.83 8.61 -6.67
C SER A 47 -6.45 7.98 -6.74
N ILE A 48 -6.36 6.77 -7.29
CA ILE A 48 -5.11 6.02 -7.39
C ILE A 48 -4.75 5.92 -8.87
N GLU A 49 -3.72 6.65 -9.27
CA GLU A 49 -3.12 6.55 -10.60
C GLU A 49 -2.08 5.42 -10.58
N VAL A 50 -2.38 4.31 -11.27
CA VAL A 50 -1.46 3.19 -11.45
C VAL A 50 -0.58 3.48 -12.66
N SER A 51 0.73 3.37 -12.50
CA SER A 51 1.71 3.62 -13.57
C SER A 51 2.66 2.44 -13.75
N ALA A 52 2.95 2.10 -15.00
CA ALA A 52 4.08 1.27 -15.38
C ALA A 52 5.35 2.08 -15.73
N ASP A 53 5.26 3.42 -15.82
CA ASP A 53 6.40 4.28 -16.17
C ASP A 53 7.37 4.45 -14.97
N PRO A 54 8.60 3.90 -15.00
CA PRO A 54 9.55 4.00 -13.90
C PRO A 54 9.98 5.42 -13.55
N ALA A 55 9.79 6.42 -14.44
CA ALA A 55 10.07 7.83 -14.14
C ALA A 55 9.19 8.39 -13.01
N LEU A 56 8.09 7.70 -12.67
CA LEU A 56 7.17 8.09 -11.60
C LEU A 56 7.44 7.36 -10.26
N ALA A 57 8.45 6.47 -10.19
CA ALA A 57 8.67 5.54 -9.07
C ALA A 57 9.03 6.18 -7.72
N ASN A 58 9.38 7.48 -7.70
CA ASN A 58 9.89 8.19 -6.51
C ASN A 58 9.07 9.44 -6.16
N LYS A 59 7.82 9.51 -6.61
CA LYS A 59 6.92 10.59 -6.18
C LYS A 59 6.24 10.13 -4.90
N ASP A 60 6.85 10.39 -3.75
CA ASP A 60 6.28 10.21 -2.38
C ASP A 60 5.09 11.15 -2.12
N VAL A 61 4.28 11.41 -3.13
CA VAL A 61 3.25 12.44 -3.11
C VAL A 61 1.90 11.73 -3.05
N SER A 62 1.54 11.29 -1.84
CA SER A 62 0.12 11.29 -1.47
C SER A 62 -0.27 12.76 -1.26
N ASN A 63 -1.32 13.22 -1.93
CA ASN A 63 -1.86 14.56 -1.73
C ASN A 63 -3.38 14.54 -1.69
N ASN A 64 -3.97 14.84 -0.53
CA ASN A 64 -5.39 15.19 -0.35
C ASN A 64 -6.36 14.42 -1.26
N GLY A 65 -6.27 13.10 -1.28
CA GLY A 65 -7.14 12.25 -2.10
C GLY A 65 -6.56 11.84 -3.47
N ALA A 66 -5.27 11.98 -3.70
CA ALA A 66 -4.58 11.44 -4.88
C ALA A 66 -3.32 10.68 -4.47
N ILE A 67 -3.16 9.47 -5.02
CA ILE A 67 -2.02 8.58 -4.87
C ILE A 67 -1.52 8.24 -6.27
N VAL A 68 -0.22 8.27 -6.49
CA VAL A 68 0.41 7.74 -7.70
C VAL A 68 1.24 6.53 -7.32
N TRP A 69 0.83 5.35 -7.80
CA TRP A 69 1.50 4.09 -7.50
C TRP A 69 2.17 3.52 -8.74
N ASN A 70 3.43 3.14 -8.60
CA ASN A 70 4.24 2.59 -9.68
C ASN A 70 4.49 1.09 -9.51
N LEU A 71 4.19 0.33 -10.57
CA LEU A 71 4.40 -1.12 -10.60
C LEU A 71 5.88 -1.53 -10.70
N HIS A 72 6.73 -0.67 -11.24
CA HIS A 72 8.16 -0.92 -11.44
C HIS A 72 9.07 -0.23 -10.40
N SER A 73 8.50 0.32 -9.32
CA SER A 73 9.34 0.86 -8.25
C SER A 73 10.07 -0.27 -7.52
N SER A 74 11.40 -0.17 -7.48
CA SER A 74 12.28 -1.06 -6.70
C SER A 74 12.85 -0.37 -5.46
N VAL A 75 12.42 0.86 -5.20
CA VAL A 75 12.88 1.64 -4.04
C VAL A 75 12.01 1.30 -2.85
N SER A 76 12.65 0.97 -1.73
CA SER A 76 11.93 0.80 -0.46
C SER A 76 11.54 2.19 0.08
N PRO A 77 10.27 2.42 0.42
CA PRO A 77 9.81 3.72 0.91
C PRO A 77 10.35 4.08 2.30
N SER A 78 10.63 3.07 3.12
CA SER A 78 10.99 3.25 4.53
C SER A 78 12.24 2.42 4.88
N PRO A 79 13.45 2.86 4.47
CA PRO A 79 14.68 2.06 4.55
C PRO A 79 15.19 1.79 5.98
N ASN A 80 14.63 2.43 7.01
CA ASN A 80 15.11 2.35 8.40
C ASN A 80 14.14 1.64 9.36
N LEU A 81 13.12 0.95 8.82
CA LEU A 81 12.12 0.25 9.62
C LEU A 81 12.51 -1.23 9.73
N ALA A 82 12.70 -1.72 10.96
CA ALA A 82 13.27 -3.04 11.21
C ALA A 82 12.37 -4.19 10.72
N ASP A 83 11.07 -4.12 11.00
CA ASP A 83 10.11 -5.15 10.55
C ASP A 83 9.95 -5.12 9.03
N VAL A 84 9.97 -3.93 8.41
CA VAL A 84 9.95 -3.76 6.94
C VAL A 84 11.20 -4.36 6.31
N ALA A 85 12.39 -4.06 6.85
CA ALA A 85 13.64 -4.63 6.37
C ALA A 85 13.63 -6.17 6.44
N ALA A 86 13.19 -6.73 7.58
CA ALA A 86 13.06 -8.18 7.75
C ALA A 86 12.08 -8.81 6.76
N LEU A 87 10.92 -8.17 6.54
CA LEU A 87 9.96 -8.61 5.53
C LEU A 87 10.58 -8.56 4.12
N LEU A 88 11.31 -7.49 3.78
CA LEU A 88 11.89 -7.33 2.45
C LEU A 88 13.06 -8.29 2.18
N ASP A 89 13.77 -8.70 3.22
CA ASP A 89 14.92 -9.61 3.14
C ASP A 89 14.51 -11.07 2.96
N ARG A 90 13.32 -11.48 3.44
CA ARG A 90 12.82 -12.86 3.26
C ARG A 90 12.34 -13.16 1.84
N ILE A 91 12.17 -12.14 0.99
CA ILE A 91 11.55 -12.27 -0.32
C ILE A 91 12.57 -12.84 -1.33
N PRO A 92 12.23 -13.93 -2.05
CA PRO A 92 13.07 -14.44 -3.13
C PRO A 92 13.34 -13.37 -4.20
N ALA A 93 14.54 -13.37 -4.78
CA ALA A 93 14.94 -12.36 -5.77
C ALA A 93 13.95 -12.22 -6.95
N GLN A 94 13.33 -13.32 -7.35
CA GLN A 94 12.33 -13.36 -8.44
C GLN A 94 11.04 -12.59 -8.09
N GLN A 95 10.63 -12.58 -6.82
CA GLN A 95 9.42 -11.91 -6.35
C GLN A 95 9.70 -10.51 -5.79
N LYS A 96 10.97 -10.15 -5.57
CA LYS A 96 11.36 -8.90 -4.92
C LYS A 96 10.76 -7.65 -5.58
N PRO A 97 10.79 -7.47 -6.91
CA PRO A 97 10.15 -6.32 -7.56
C PRO A 97 8.64 -6.25 -7.30
N TYR A 98 7.95 -7.40 -7.33
CA TYR A 98 6.51 -7.48 -7.08
C TYR A 98 6.16 -7.04 -5.65
N ILE A 99 6.77 -7.69 -4.66
CA ILE A 99 6.46 -7.40 -3.26
C ILE A 99 6.92 -5.98 -2.89
N THR A 100 8.04 -5.48 -3.43
CA THR A 100 8.47 -4.09 -3.24
C THR A 100 7.46 -3.10 -3.81
N SER A 101 6.88 -3.38 -4.99
CA SER A 101 5.81 -2.53 -5.54
C SER A 101 4.55 -2.55 -4.68
N GLN A 102 4.14 -3.70 -4.13
CA GLN A 102 3.02 -3.76 -3.19
C GLN A 102 3.33 -3.00 -1.90
N TRP A 103 4.56 -3.11 -1.41
CA TRP A 103 5.01 -2.37 -0.23
C TRP A 103 5.00 -0.86 -0.47
N TRP A 104 5.32 -0.42 -1.69
CA TRP A 104 5.17 0.97 -2.10
C TRP A 104 3.71 1.45 -2.02
N LEU A 105 2.76 0.64 -2.50
CA LEU A 105 1.33 0.97 -2.35
C LEU A 105 0.94 1.07 -0.87
N MET A 106 1.42 0.15 -0.03
CA MET A 106 1.20 0.20 1.41
C MET A 106 1.69 1.53 1.99
N HIS A 107 2.93 1.91 1.73
CA HIS A 107 3.47 3.20 2.20
C HIS A 107 2.60 4.39 1.76
N LEU A 108 2.15 4.43 0.51
CA LEU A 108 1.29 5.50 0.02
C LEU A 108 -0.07 5.53 0.73
N LEU A 109 -0.64 4.38 1.07
CA LEU A 109 -1.87 4.26 1.86
C LEU A 109 -1.63 4.69 3.32
N ALA A 110 -0.49 4.36 3.92
CA ALA A 110 -0.08 4.84 5.24
C ALA A 110 0.07 6.36 5.28
N LEU A 111 0.72 6.95 4.27
CA LEU A 111 0.82 8.40 4.12
C LEU A 111 -0.56 9.04 3.99
N ALA A 112 -1.46 8.44 3.20
CA ALA A 112 -2.84 8.91 3.08
C ALA A 112 -3.57 8.86 4.43
N CYS A 113 -3.41 7.77 5.20
CA CYS A 113 -3.98 7.65 6.55
C CYS A 113 -3.43 8.75 7.48
N GLN A 114 -2.11 8.96 7.50
CA GLN A 114 -1.47 10.02 8.29
C GLN A 114 -1.98 11.42 7.90
N GLN A 115 -2.07 11.72 6.61
CA GLN A 115 -2.53 13.02 6.12
C GLN A 115 -4.01 13.26 6.41
N LEU A 116 -4.83 12.21 6.31
CA LEU A 116 -6.26 12.25 6.56
C LEU A 116 -6.60 11.95 8.02
N ASN A 117 -5.62 11.85 8.93
CA ASN A 117 -5.85 11.47 10.34
C ASN A 117 -6.91 12.35 11.05
N SER A 118 -6.99 13.64 10.69
CA SER A 118 -8.00 14.55 11.24
C SER A 118 -9.42 14.33 10.69
N GLN A 119 -9.55 13.58 9.60
CA GLN A 119 -10.79 13.27 8.89
C GLN A 119 -11.21 11.81 9.11
N LEU A 120 -10.24 10.91 9.31
CA LEU A 120 -10.44 9.51 9.64
C LEU A 120 -10.80 9.39 11.12
N ASN A 121 -11.99 8.88 11.40
CA ASN A 121 -12.44 8.68 12.77
C ASN A 121 -11.97 7.31 13.28
N PHE A 122 -10.73 7.21 13.74
CA PHE A 122 -10.19 5.97 14.33
C PHE A 122 -10.63 5.71 15.78
N ARG A 123 -11.64 6.43 16.29
CA ARG A 123 -12.03 6.48 17.73
C ARG A 123 -12.56 5.19 18.36
N ASP A 124 -12.60 4.10 17.61
CA ASP A 124 -12.90 2.74 18.10
C ASP A 124 -11.86 1.74 17.59
N ALA A 125 -10.62 2.18 17.30
CA ALA A 125 -9.53 1.26 17.00
C ALA A 125 -9.44 0.26 18.15
N ASP A 126 -9.68 -1.01 17.81
CA ASP A 126 -9.87 -2.10 18.75
C ASP A 126 -8.73 -2.15 19.79
N ALA A 127 -8.94 -2.85 20.92
CA ALA A 127 -7.93 -2.95 21.98
C ALA A 127 -6.54 -3.42 21.46
N THR A 128 -6.51 -4.03 20.27
CA THR A 128 -5.34 -4.43 19.50
C THR A 128 -4.41 -3.27 19.08
N TRP A 129 -4.93 -2.08 18.71
CA TRP A 129 -4.09 -0.94 18.28
C TRP A 129 -4.46 0.39 18.97
N PRO A 130 -4.24 0.52 20.29
CA PRO A 130 -4.61 1.73 21.04
C PRO A 130 -3.93 3.00 20.54
N TRP A 131 -2.77 2.87 19.90
CA TRP A 131 -1.99 3.98 19.36
C TRP A 131 -2.63 4.65 18.14
N LEU A 132 -3.62 4.02 17.49
CA LEU A 132 -4.38 4.63 16.39
C LEU A 132 -5.29 5.78 16.87
N ASP A 133 -5.63 5.83 18.16
CA ASP A 133 -6.38 6.94 18.77
C ASP A 133 -5.45 8.11 19.19
N GLU A 134 -4.13 7.98 18.99
CA GLU A 134 -3.20 9.06 19.30
C GLU A 134 -3.35 10.25 18.34
N LYS A 135 -3.03 11.46 18.85
CA LYS A 135 -3.19 12.73 18.09
C LYS A 135 -2.40 12.79 16.78
N VAL A 136 -1.36 11.96 16.63
CA VAL A 136 -0.48 11.95 15.46
C VAL A 136 -0.29 10.51 15.02
N LEU A 137 -0.94 10.17 13.91
CA LEU A 137 -0.70 8.90 13.22
C LEU A 137 0.60 8.98 12.41
N SER A 138 1.41 7.94 12.47
CA SER A 138 2.71 7.84 11.79
C SER A 138 2.66 6.74 10.73
N ALA A 139 2.97 7.10 9.48
CA ALA A 139 3.08 6.15 8.38
C ALA A 139 4.09 5.03 8.68
N GLY A 140 5.21 5.37 9.32
CA GLY A 140 6.24 4.39 9.66
C GLY A 140 5.81 3.39 10.74
N ASP A 141 5.00 3.82 11.71
CA ASP A 141 4.47 2.90 12.73
C ASP A 141 3.44 1.94 12.13
N ILE A 142 2.59 2.43 11.23
CA ILE A 142 1.69 1.59 10.44
C ILE A 142 2.50 0.56 9.64
N GLU A 143 3.50 1.00 8.88
CA GLU A 143 4.34 0.12 8.05
C GLU A 143 5.03 -0.98 8.86
N ASN A 144 5.59 -0.65 10.03
CA ASN A 144 6.24 -1.66 10.89
C ASN A 144 5.25 -2.72 11.40
N VAL A 145 4.07 -2.30 11.86
CA VAL A 145 3.06 -3.24 12.37
C VAL A 145 2.53 -4.12 11.24
N VAL A 146 2.18 -3.53 10.10
CA VAL A 146 1.76 -4.30 8.91
C VAL A 146 2.86 -5.27 8.47
N ALA A 147 4.13 -4.85 8.49
CA ALA A 147 5.24 -5.72 8.08
C ALA A 147 5.40 -6.92 9.00
N ARG A 148 5.24 -6.70 10.31
CA ARG A 148 5.27 -7.76 11.32
C ARG A 148 4.09 -8.71 11.19
N GLU A 149 2.87 -8.20 10.97
CA GLU A 149 1.69 -9.05 10.78
C GLU A 149 1.83 -9.92 9.52
N LEU A 150 2.44 -9.38 8.46
CA LEU A 150 2.67 -10.11 7.21
C LEU A 150 3.90 -11.03 7.26
N SER A 151 4.82 -10.87 8.22
CA SER A 151 6.08 -11.63 8.25
C SER A 151 5.86 -13.13 8.47
N ASP A 152 4.79 -13.48 9.16
CA ASP A 152 4.45 -14.86 9.50
C ASP A 152 3.55 -15.53 8.44
N LEU A 153 3.10 -14.75 7.45
CA LEU A 153 2.21 -15.23 6.41
C LEU A 153 2.98 -15.66 5.16
N PRO A 154 2.42 -16.61 4.38
CA PRO A 154 3.00 -16.98 3.09
C PRO A 154 3.00 -15.79 2.14
N LEU A 155 4.10 -15.63 1.41
CA LEU A 155 4.21 -14.66 0.32
C LEU A 155 3.17 -15.00 -0.78
N PRO A 156 2.66 -13.99 -1.49
CA PRO A 156 1.69 -14.23 -2.55
C PRO A 156 2.33 -15.00 -3.71
N ASP A 157 1.71 -16.13 -4.08
CA ASP A 157 2.14 -17.02 -5.17
C ASP A 157 1.85 -16.46 -6.58
N GLU A 158 1.38 -15.22 -6.69
CA GLU A 158 0.55 -14.77 -7.82
C GLU A 158 1.34 -14.37 -9.08
N GLN A 159 1.08 -15.11 -10.17
CA GLN A 159 1.66 -14.91 -11.51
C GLN A 159 1.02 -13.75 -12.29
N ASN A 160 -0.07 -13.17 -11.78
CA ASN A 160 -0.75 -12.03 -12.44
C ASN A 160 0.20 -10.82 -12.58
N TRP A 161 1.21 -10.72 -11.71
CA TRP A 161 2.20 -9.65 -11.78
C TRP A 161 3.13 -9.74 -12.98
N ASP A 162 3.55 -10.95 -13.37
CA ASP A 162 4.35 -11.14 -14.57
C ASP A 162 3.61 -10.66 -15.81
N ARG A 163 2.29 -10.87 -15.86
CA ARG A 163 1.46 -10.34 -16.95
C ARG A 163 1.42 -8.81 -16.96
N LEU A 164 1.41 -8.16 -15.79
CA LEU A 164 1.34 -6.70 -15.66
C LEU A 164 2.70 -6.04 -15.95
N LEU A 165 3.81 -6.67 -15.56
CA LEU A 165 5.16 -6.14 -15.72
C LEU A 165 5.81 -6.46 -17.07
N ASN A 166 5.42 -7.56 -17.75
CA ASN A 166 6.06 -8.01 -18.99
C ASN A 166 5.34 -7.60 -20.28
N ARG A 167 4.27 -6.79 -20.19
CA ARG A 167 3.64 -6.18 -21.38
C ARG A 167 4.40 -4.91 -21.76
N ASN A 168 5.48 -5.11 -22.54
CA ASN A 168 6.17 -4.03 -23.28
C ASN A 168 5.31 -3.56 -24.45
#